data_AF-A0A5B2TEC3-F1
#
_entry.id   AF-A0A5B2TEC3-F1
#
_cell.length_a   1.000
_cell.length_b   1.000
_cell.length_c   1.000
_cell.angle_alpha   90.00
_cell.angle_beta   90.00
_cell.angle_gamma   90.00
#
_symmetry.space_group_name_H-M   'P 1'
#
loop_
_entity.id
_entity.type
_entity.pdbx_description
1 polymer ?
#
loop_
_entity_poly.entity_id
_entity_poly.type
_entity_poly.pdbx_seq_one_letter_code
_entity_poly.pdbx_strand_id
1 'polypeptide(L)'
;MAARSDPGPRRSIHPLHAILLAFPFPLFLGALLSDLAYSSSFQIQWANFSAWLIAGGLLAGALTLLWSLINLFRNKMAPRKRPIVYFSVLLAMWVVGLVNAFVHAKDAWATMPEGLYLSAASAFLALVAAWIGYSGFRTGKVG
;
A
#
# COMPACT_ATOMS: atom_id res chain seq x y z
N MET A 1 -15.48 17.98 42.82
CA MET A 1 -16.38 17.72 41.68
C MET A 1 -15.51 17.40 40.48
N ALA A 2 -15.61 16.18 39.95
CA ALA A 2 -14.71 15.64 38.94
C ALA A 2 -15.04 16.16 37.53
N ALA A 3 -14.02 16.43 36.72
CA ALA A 3 -14.13 16.41 35.26
C ALA A 3 -13.29 15.24 34.76
N ARG A 4 -13.91 14.06 34.60
CA ARG A 4 -13.33 12.99 33.80
C ARG A 4 -13.39 13.47 32.36
N SER A 5 -12.24 13.85 31.80
CA SER A 5 -12.10 14.04 30.36
C SER A 5 -12.22 12.67 29.72
N ASP A 6 -13.43 12.30 29.28
CA ASP A 6 -13.60 11.13 28.43
C ASP A 6 -12.77 11.34 27.16
N PRO A 7 -11.72 10.53 26.91
CA PRO A 7 -11.04 10.59 25.64
C PRO A 7 -12.03 10.12 24.59
N GLY A 8 -12.51 11.07 23.77
CA GLY A 8 -13.44 10.78 22.68
C GLY A 8 -12.99 9.58 21.85
N PRO A 9 -13.92 8.83 21.25
CA PRO A 9 -13.65 7.50 20.71
C PRO A 9 -12.44 7.53 19.79
N ARG A 10 -11.34 6.91 20.24
CA ARG A 10 -10.19 6.64 19.40
C ARG A 10 -10.75 5.90 18.19
N ARG A 11 -10.72 6.51 17.00
CA ARG A 11 -10.96 5.78 15.75
C ARG A 11 -9.78 4.85 15.55
N SER A 12 -9.77 3.76 16.29
CA SER A 12 -8.85 2.66 16.06
C SER A 12 -9.25 2.08 14.71
N ILE A 13 -8.36 2.30 13.74
CA ILE A 13 -8.28 1.38 12.63
C ILE A 13 -8.18 -0.03 13.24
N HIS A 14 -9.00 -0.96 12.76
CA HIS A 14 -8.96 -2.32 13.26
C HIS A 14 -7.51 -2.84 13.19
N PRO A 15 -6.94 -3.39 14.27
CA PRO A 15 -5.51 -3.74 14.33
C PRO A 15 -5.07 -4.63 13.17
N LEU A 16 -5.97 -5.50 12.70
CA LEU A 16 -5.78 -6.33 11.50
C LEU A 16 -5.55 -5.50 10.22
N HIS A 17 -6.26 -4.38 10.03
CA HIS A 17 -6.06 -3.47 8.90
C HIS A 17 -4.72 -2.73 8.98
N ALA A 18 -4.30 -2.35 10.19
CA ALA A 18 -2.99 -1.71 10.40
C ALA A 18 -1.84 -2.67 10.12
N ILE A 19 -2.00 -3.95 10.50
CA ILE A 19 -1.05 -5.02 10.17
C ILE A 19 -1.00 -5.23 8.65
N LEU A 20 -2.16 -5.37 7.99
CA LEU A 20 -2.24 -5.55 6.54
C LEU A 20 -1.59 -4.39 5.75
N LEU A 21 -1.73 -3.15 6.24
CA LEU A 21 -1.12 -1.97 5.63
C LEU A 21 0.41 -1.90 5.78
N ALA A 22 0.98 -2.63 6.74
CA ALA A 22 2.44 -2.66 6.95
C ALA A 22 3.17 -3.51 5.89
N PHE A 23 2.47 -4.41 5.19
CA PHE A 23 3.07 -5.34 4.24
C PHE A 23 3.33 -4.77 2.83
N PRO A 24 2.45 -3.96 2.21
CA PRO A 24 2.64 -3.51 0.83
C PRO A 24 3.93 -2.74 0.60
N PHE A 25 4.29 -1.82 1.52
CA PHE A 25 5.49 -1.00 1.36
C PHE A 25 6.79 -1.80 1.26
N PRO A 26 7.15 -2.67 2.23
CA PRO A 26 8.38 -3.46 2.12
C PRO A 26 8.37 -4.43 0.94
N LEU A 27 7.20 -4.95 0.55
CA LEU A 27 7.07 -5.85 -0.61
C LEU A 27 7.32 -5.13 -1.94
N PHE A 28 6.68 -3.97 -2.17
CA PHE A 28 6.94 -3.17 -3.37
C PHE A 28 8.36 -2.57 -3.38
N LEU A 29 8.90 -2.20 -2.22
CA LEU A 29 10.29 -1.73 -2.12
C LEU A 29 11.29 -2.85 -2.46
N GLY A 30 11.05 -4.07 -1.96
CA GLY A 30 11.86 -5.23 -2.30
C GLY A 30 11.80 -5.57 -3.80
N ALA A 31 10.62 -5.44 -4.43
CA ALA A 31 10.47 -5.61 -5.87
C ALA A 31 11.33 -4.60 -6.65
N LEU A 32 11.31 -3.32 -6.25
CA LEU A 32 12.14 -2.29 -6.85
C LEU A 32 13.65 -2.58 -6.72
N LEU A 33 14.10 -3.01 -5.52
CA LEU A 33 15.51 -3.38 -5.32
C LEU A 33 15.90 -4.58 -6.18
N SER A 34 14.97 -5.51 -6.38
CA SER A 34 15.18 -6.69 -7.23
C SER A 34 15.26 -6.30 -8.71
N ASP A 35 14.40 -5.39 -9.17
CA ASP A 35 14.46 -4.85 -10.54
C ASP A 35 15.76 -4.07 -10.79
N LEU A 36 16.25 -3.31 -9.80
CA LEU A 36 17.55 -2.65 -9.87
C LEU A 36 18.69 -3.67 -9.98
N ALA A 37 18.66 -4.73 -9.17
CA ALA A 37 19.64 -5.80 -9.24
C ALA A 37 19.60 -6.52 -10.61
N TYR A 38 18.41 -6.73 -11.17
CA TYR A 38 18.25 -7.24 -12.53
C TYR A 38 18.86 -6.31 -13.58
N SER A 39 18.65 -4.99 -13.46
CA SER A 39 19.22 -4.00 -14.39
C SER A 39 20.75 -3.96 -14.41
N SER A 40 21.37 -4.29 -13.26
CA SER A 40 22.83 -4.31 -13.15
C SER A 40 23.44 -5.67 -13.51
N SER A 41 22.73 -6.78 -13.31
CA SER A 41 23.29 -8.13 -13.42
C SER A 41 22.73 -8.97 -14.57
N PHE A 42 21.62 -8.54 -15.18
CA PHE A 42 20.85 -9.25 -16.22
C PHE A 42 20.43 -10.68 -15.85
N GLN A 43 20.44 -11.01 -14.55
CA GLN A 43 20.13 -12.36 -14.07
C GLN A 43 18.63 -12.55 -13.81
N ILE A 44 17.99 -13.44 -14.55
CA ILE A 44 16.54 -13.72 -14.49
C ILE A 44 16.00 -14.08 -13.10
N GLN A 45 16.83 -14.56 -12.17
CA GLN A 45 16.40 -14.85 -10.80
C GLN A 45 15.89 -13.61 -10.07
N TRP A 46 16.50 -12.44 -10.32
CA TRP A 46 16.05 -11.18 -9.73
C TRP A 46 14.68 -10.75 -10.26
N ALA A 47 14.42 -10.95 -11.55
CA ALA A 47 13.11 -10.69 -12.16
C ALA A 47 12.04 -11.62 -11.58
N ASN A 48 12.34 -12.91 -11.40
CA ASN A 48 11.44 -13.85 -10.73
C ASN A 48 11.16 -13.44 -9.27
N PHE A 49 12.19 -13.03 -8.52
CA PHE A 49 12.02 -12.59 -7.15
C PHE A 49 11.15 -11.34 -7.05
N SER A 50 11.35 -10.37 -7.95
CA SER A 50 10.50 -9.19 -8.08
C SER A 50 9.05 -9.56 -8.33
N ALA A 51 8.78 -10.48 -9.27
CA ALA A 51 7.43 -10.94 -9.58
C ALA A 51 6.71 -11.54 -8.35
N TRP A 52 7.41 -12.34 -7.54
CA TRP A 52 6.86 -12.90 -6.30
C TRP A 52 6.58 -11.83 -5.23
N LEU A 53 7.46 -10.83 -5.11
CA LEU A 53 7.28 -9.71 -4.17
C LEU A 53 6.09 -8.83 -4.58
N ILE A 54 5.94 -8.55 -5.87
CA ILE A 54 4.80 -7.80 -6.41
C ILE A 54 3.50 -8.58 -6.15
N ALA A 55 3.50 -9.89 -6.41
CA ALA A 55 2.33 -10.75 -6.15
C ALA A 55 1.96 -10.74 -4.65
N GLY A 56 2.94 -10.85 -3.76
CA GLY A 56 2.71 -10.74 -2.31
C GLY A 56 2.15 -9.37 -1.92
N GLY A 57 2.72 -8.29 -2.46
CA GLY A 57 2.27 -6.91 -2.23
C GLY A 57 0.83 -6.68 -2.69
N LEU A 58 0.46 -7.25 -3.85
CA LEU A 58 -0.90 -7.22 -4.38
C LEU A 58 -1.91 -7.98 -3.51
N LEU A 59 -1.53 -9.15 -2.99
CA LEU A 59 -2.38 -9.91 -2.09
C LEU A 59 -2.65 -9.15 -0.79
N ALA A 60 -1.60 -8.64 -0.14
CA ALA A 60 -1.74 -7.83 1.06
C ALA A 60 -2.51 -6.52 0.78
N GLY A 61 -2.23 -5.87 -0.35
CA GLY A 61 -2.92 -4.68 -0.82
C GLY A 61 -4.41 -4.92 -1.06
N ALA A 62 -4.78 -6.04 -1.71
CA ALA A 62 -6.18 -6.42 -1.94
C ALA A 62 -6.94 -6.61 -0.63
N LEU A 63 -6.36 -7.32 0.34
CA LEU A 63 -6.95 -7.52 1.66
C LEU A 63 -7.13 -6.19 2.40
N THR A 64 -6.13 -5.31 2.33
CA THR A 64 -6.19 -3.96 2.90
C THR A 64 -7.33 -3.16 2.25
N LEU A 65 -7.42 -3.17 0.92
CA LEU A 65 -8.41 -2.44 0.15
C LEU A 65 -9.83 -2.92 0.44
N LEU A 66 -10.04 -4.23 0.53
CA LEU A 66 -11.32 -4.83 0.91
C LEU A 66 -11.75 -4.37 2.30
N TRP A 67 -10.84 -4.34 3.26
CA TRP A 67 -11.14 -3.88 4.62
C TRP A 67 -11.42 -2.37 4.67
N SER A 68 -10.70 -1.57 3.89
CA SER A 68 -10.98 -0.14 3.72
C SER A 68 -12.37 0.09 3.13
N LEU A 69 -12.78 -0.72 2.15
CA LEU A 69 -14.10 -0.67 1.54
C LEU A 69 -15.21 -0.98 2.55
N ILE A 70 -15.05 -2.04 3.36
CA ILE A 70 -15.99 -2.40 4.44
C ILE A 70 -16.14 -1.24 5.44
N ASN A 71 -15.04 -0.60 5.83
CA ASN A 71 -15.06 0.56 6.72
C ASN A 71 -15.77 1.78 6.10
N LEU A 72 -15.67 1.97 4.79
CA LEU A 72 -16.36 3.01 4.02
C LEU A 72 -17.88 2.85 4.07
N PHE A 73 -18.37 1.60 4.03
CA PHE A 73 -19.80 1.28 4.12
C PHE A 73 -20.33 1.29 5.57
N ARG A 74 -19.52 0.93 6.57
CA ARG A 74 -19.93 0.93 8.00
C ARG A 74 -20.12 2.33 8.58
N ASN A 75 -19.32 3.31 8.18
CA ASN A 75 -19.40 4.68 8.71
C ASN A 75 -20.26 5.60 7.81
N LYS A 76 -21.58 5.47 7.88
CA LYS A 76 -22.51 6.36 7.15
C LYS A 76 -22.67 7.77 7.76
N MET A 77 -22.28 7.96 9.03
CA MET A 77 -22.63 9.16 9.83
C MET A 77 -21.52 10.22 9.98
N ALA A 78 -20.35 10.04 9.37
CA ALA A 78 -19.20 10.93 9.58
C ALA A 78 -18.70 11.59 8.28
N PRO A 79 -18.00 12.73 8.36
CA PRO A 79 -17.46 13.41 7.18
C PRO A 79 -16.60 12.47 6.33
N ARG A 80 -17.09 12.18 5.11
CA ARG A 80 -16.59 11.14 4.19
C ARG A 80 -15.29 11.47 3.46
N LYS A 81 -14.78 12.71 3.52
CA LYS A 81 -13.64 13.15 2.71
C LYS A 81 -12.35 12.36 2.99
N ARG A 82 -11.98 12.15 4.26
CA ARG A 82 -10.74 11.43 4.65
C ARG A 82 -10.75 9.94 4.25
N PRO A 83 -11.81 9.16 4.57
CA PRO A 83 -11.89 7.74 4.17
C PRO A 83 -11.89 7.52 2.66
N ILE A 84 -12.53 8.42 1.90
CA ILE A 84 -12.55 8.35 0.43
C ILE A 84 -11.14 8.57 -0.13
N VAL A 85 -10.44 9.63 0.30
CA VAL A 85 -9.07 9.90 -0.17
C VAL A 85 -8.13 8.73 0.14
N TYR A 86 -8.22 8.17 1.35
CA TYR A 86 -7.43 7.00 1.74
C TYR A 86 -7.72 5.77 0.86
N PHE A 87 -9.00 5.46 0.61
CA PHE A 87 -9.39 4.38 -0.30
C PHE A 87 -8.90 4.62 -1.73
N SER A 88 -9.01 5.85 -2.24
CA SER A 88 -8.54 6.20 -3.58
C SER A 88 -7.04 5.99 -3.75
N VAL A 89 -6.23 6.36 -2.74
CA VAL A 89 -4.77 6.14 -2.76
C VAL A 89 -4.44 4.65 -2.68
N LEU A 90 -5.14 3.87 -1.84
CA LEU A 90 -4.98 2.41 -1.80
C LEU A 90 -5.34 1.76 -3.14
N LEU A 91 -6.43 2.20 -3.76
CA LEU A 91 -6.85 1.71 -5.07
C LEU A 91 -5.83 2.04 -6.15
N ALA A 92 -5.30 3.26 -6.17
CA ALA A 92 -4.24 3.64 -7.10
C ALA A 92 -2.98 2.77 -6.90
N MET A 93 -2.53 2.58 -5.66
CA MET A 93 -1.40 1.70 -5.32
C MET A 93 -1.64 0.28 -5.85
N TRP A 94 -2.83 -0.28 -5.59
CA TRP A 94 -3.17 -1.63 -6.00
C TRP A 94 -3.23 -1.78 -7.54
N VAL A 95 -3.85 -0.83 -8.24
CA VAL A 95 -3.93 -0.83 -9.70
C VAL A 95 -2.53 -0.72 -10.33
N VAL A 96 -1.67 0.17 -9.82
CA VAL A 96 -0.30 0.30 -10.33
C VAL A 96 0.51 -0.98 -10.08
N GLY A 97 0.37 -1.59 -8.90
CA GLY A 97 0.98 -2.89 -8.61
C GLY A 97 0.48 -4.00 -9.54
N LEU A 98 -0.80 -3.96 -9.94
CA LEU A 98 -1.42 -4.94 -10.83
C LEU A 98 -0.86 -4.82 -12.24
N VAL A 99 -0.73 -3.58 -12.74
CA VAL A 99 -0.06 -3.30 -14.01
C VAL A 99 1.39 -3.78 -13.97
N ASN A 100 2.11 -3.55 -12.86
CA ASN A 100 3.47 -4.06 -12.66
C ASN A 100 3.54 -5.59 -12.76
N ALA A 101 2.61 -6.30 -12.12
CA ALA A 101 2.54 -7.76 -12.20
C ALA A 101 2.27 -8.25 -13.63
N PHE A 102 1.41 -7.56 -14.38
CA PHE A 102 1.15 -7.91 -15.78
C PHE A 102 2.37 -7.65 -16.68
N VAL A 103 3.18 -6.62 -16.38
CA VAL A 103 4.42 -6.33 -17.12
C VAL A 103 5.48 -7.40 -16.84
N HIS A 104 5.66 -7.81 -15.57
CA HIS A 104 6.54 -8.94 -15.23
C HIS A 104 6.04 -10.28 -15.76
N ALA A 105 4.73 -10.42 -16.04
CA ALA A 105 4.15 -11.62 -16.64
C ALA A 105 4.27 -11.69 -18.18
N LYS A 106 4.64 -10.59 -18.85
CA LYS A 106 4.50 -10.42 -20.32
C LYS A 106 5.77 -10.63 -21.16
N ASP A 107 6.67 -11.53 -20.75
CA ASP A 107 8.03 -11.76 -21.27
C ASP A 107 9.11 -10.92 -20.57
N ALA A 108 10.07 -11.62 -19.95
CA ALA A 108 11.24 -11.06 -19.26
C ALA A 108 12.13 -10.20 -20.17
N TRP A 109 12.07 -10.38 -21.49
CA TRP A 109 12.83 -9.60 -22.46
C TRP A 109 12.20 -8.25 -22.83
N ALA A 110 10.91 -8.05 -22.58
CA ALA A 110 10.20 -6.79 -22.83
C ALA A 110 9.93 -5.96 -21.55
N THR A 111 10.32 -6.48 -20.38
CA THR A 111 10.09 -5.86 -19.06
C THR A 111 10.89 -4.57 -18.83
N MET A 112 11.95 -4.32 -19.62
CA MET A 112 12.78 -3.12 -19.50
C MET A 112 12.48 -2.11 -20.62
N PRO A 113 12.25 -0.82 -20.30
CA PRO A 113 12.48 -0.16 -19.00
C PRO A 113 11.21 0.03 -18.14
N GLU A 114 10.05 -0.42 -18.62
CA GLU A 114 8.74 -0.09 -18.02
C GLU A 114 8.55 -0.65 -16.59
N GLY A 115 9.08 -1.84 -16.29
CA GLY A 115 8.98 -2.44 -14.95
C GLY A 115 9.64 -1.61 -13.85
N LEU A 116 10.73 -0.91 -14.18
CA LEU A 116 11.48 -0.11 -13.20
C LEU A 116 10.70 1.13 -12.75
N TYR A 117 10.02 1.80 -13.70
CA TYR A 117 9.16 2.95 -13.40
C TYR A 117 7.89 2.54 -12.65
N LEU A 118 7.31 1.38 -12.97
CA LEU A 118 6.11 0.85 -12.30
C LEU A 118 6.40 0.36 -10.88
N SER A 119 7.55 -0.28 -10.65
CA SER A 119 8.03 -0.62 -9.32
C SER A 119 8.31 0.63 -8.47
N ALA A 120 8.88 1.69 -9.06
CA ALA A 120 9.08 2.97 -8.36
C ALA A 120 7.75 3.64 -8.00
N ALA A 121 6.80 3.67 -8.94
CA ALA A 121 5.47 4.23 -8.70
C ALA A 121 4.69 3.45 -7.63
N SER A 122 4.73 2.12 -7.66
CA SER A 122 4.05 1.28 -6.67
C SER A 122 4.67 1.41 -5.27
N ALA A 123 6.00 1.43 -5.15
CA ALA A 123 6.68 1.66 -3.88
C ALA A 123 6.36 3.04 -3.29
N PHE A 124 6.35 4.09 -4.14
CA PHE A 124 5.99 5.44 -3.72
C PHE A 124 4.53 5.54 -3.27
N LEU A 125 3.59 4.96 -4.02
CA LEU A 125 2.18 4.93 -3.64
C LEU A 125 1.95 4.14 -2.35
N ALA A 126 2.68 3.04 -2.15
CA ALA A 126 2.62 2.27 -0.91
C ALA A 126 3.14 3.07 0.28
N LEU A 127 4.22 3.85 0.11
CA LEU A 127 4.71 4.77 1.13
C LEU A 127 3.68 5.84 1.48
N VAL A 128 3.03 6.45 0.48
CA VAL A 128 1.99 7.45 0.70
C VAL A 128 0.77 6.85 1.38
N ALA A 129 0.33 5.65 0.98
CA ALA A 129 -0.76 4.93 1.64
C ALA A 129 -0.44 4.61 3.10
N ALA A 130 0.79 4.13 3.37
CA ALA A 130 1.30 3.91 4.71
C ALA A 130 1.28 5.21 5.52
N TRP A 131 1.81 6.30 4.94
CA TRP A 131 1.83 7.60 5.59
C TRP A 131 0.43 8.12 5.91
N ILE A 132 -0.54 8.01 5.00
CA ILE A 132 -1.93 8.46 5.25
C ILE A 132 -2.61 7.57 6.30
N GLY A 133 -2.44 6.25 6.21
CA GLY A 133 -2.97 5.30 7.17
C GLY A 133 -2.41 5.55 8.58
N TYR A 134 -1.09 5.78 8.68
CA TYR A 134 -0.43 5.99 9.96
C TYR A 134 -0.52 7.44 10.49
N SER A 135 -0.56 8.46 9.63
CA SER A 135 -0.73 9.87 10.06
C SER A 135 -2.14 10.15 10.57
N GLY A 136 -3.13 9.32 10.21
CA GLY A 136 -4.41 9.25 10.90
C GLY A 136 -4.28 8.97 12.40
N PHE A 137 -3.21 8.28 12.86
CA PHE A 137 -2.92 8.09 14.29
C PHE A 137 -2.29 9.32 14.96
N ARG A 138 -1.70 10.26 14.19
CA ARG A 138 -0.87 11.36 14.73
C ARG A 138 -1.60 12.69 14.93
N THR A 139 -2.89 12.80 14.63
CA THR A 139 -3.66 14.01 14.99
C THR A 139 -4.23 13.91 16.42
N GLY A 140 -3.37 13.53 17.37
CA GLY A 140 -3.53 13.84 18.79
C GLY A 140 -2.56 14.98 19.10
N LYS A 141 -3.12 16.17 19.32
CA LYS A 141 -2.45 17.45 19.58
C LYS A 141 -1.11 17.32 20.32
N VAL A 142 -0.08 17.95 19.74
CA VAL A 142 0.88 18.71 20.55
C VAL A 142 0.64 20.17 20.17
N GLY A 143 -0.06 20.90 21.03
CA GLY A 143 -0.57 22.25 20.78
C GLY A 143 -1.81 22.54 21.63
#